data_AF-A0A0Q9MKI3-F1
#
_entry.id   AF-A0A0Q9MKI3-F1
#
_cell.length_a   1.000
_cell.length_b   1.000
_cell.length_c   1.000
_cell.angle_alpha   90.00
_cell.angle_beta   90.00
_cell.angle_gamma   90.00
#
_symmetry.space_group_name_H-M   'P 1'
#
loop_
_entity.id
_entity.type
_entity.pdbx_description
1 polymer ?
#
loop_
_entity_poly.entity_id
_entity_poly.type
_entity_poly.pdbx_seq_one_letter_code
_entity_poly.pdbx_strand_id
1 'polypeptide(L)'
;MRQVHYFPALVISESRTLLPEGKHIARGWRAVHLGEGQEQLSLTWQLQGDQLKQSAGQCSRLRITVALDYRDAQQVDVILLQSNERIGAIDIRYAYVFQPFELLLTAEQTAAVLNEGVRLELIGGKEPLWVFDTQDDMAERVLFVPHLLMGEPDSRIDEALNTMLSLSSLQPFGWMEGCVLDGVHSLQSILGEDRVNPILDLHFSQFFNAQGDLLYEDLHGQQSDGTFTTIEATLPLAVIAKYRMDHPVILKALEFFEAAGRRNGGAVIDEDVVTAEGSYTVAYPLAVMARQFNRQDMADQAIAQIQLRRDCLAREQHVFLRYHRNSQEHTFRSWARAFAWYCLGLVKTCIELKDSQFANLAGVAELEAEIIRIAQVAVEWRQPDGLWSCFLDDATTGIDTSGSAGISAAFALAASHHLLPNGYMTLARHNFLKLSSYLTPDGILTGVAQHNAGGMELQQSGYRVLSQMGLGHWAQLYAYLRY
;
A
#
# COMPACT_ATOMS: atom_id res chain seq x y z
N MET A 1 23.86 10.14 -11.69
CA MET A 1 22.88 11.24 -11.81
C MET A 1 21.54 10.59 -12.09
N ARG A 2 20.45 10.97 -11.40
CA ARG A 2 19.13 10.40 -11.70
C ARG A 2 18.79 10.69 -13.16
N GLN A 3 18.52 9.65 -13.93
CA GLN A 3 18.12 9.75 -15.35
C GLN A 3 16.61 9.83 -15.52
N VAL A 4 15.86 9.77 -14.40
CA VAL A 4 14.40 9.86 -14.37
C VAL A 4 13.99 11.27 -14.01
N HIS A 5 13.11 11.84 -14.82
CA HIS A 5 12.64 13.20 -14.68
C HIS A 5 11.12 13.26 -14.64
N TYR A 6 10.61 14.04 -13.70
CA TYR A 6 9.20 14.41 -13.61
C TYR A 6 9.03 15.75 -14.29
N PHE A 7 8.09 15.83 -15.23
CA PHE A 7 7.65 17.06 -15.86
C PHE A 7 6.20 17.33 -15.45
N PRO A 8 5.98 18.09 -14.36
CA PRO A 8 4.64 18.45 -13.93
C PRO A 8 3.90 19.20 -15.05
N ALA A 9 2.62 18.88 -15.20
CA ALA A 9 1.74 19.65 -16.06
C ALA A 9 1.39 20.99 -15.40
N LEU A 10 0.78 21.88 -16.17
CA LEU A 10 0.04 23.05 -15.70
C LEU A 10 -1.43 22.82 -16.01
N VAL A 11 -2.29 22.97 -15.00
CA VAL A 11 -3.75 22.97 -15.18
C VAL A 11 -4.16 24.33 -15.76
N ILE A 12 -4.66 24.33 -17.00
CA ILE A 12 -5.05 25.57 -17.72
C ILE A 12 -6.56 25.80 -17.78
N SER A 13 -7.35 24.75 -17.57
CA SER A 13 -8.78 24.86 -17.33
C SER A 13 -9.25 23.73 -16.44
N GLU A 14 -10.09 24.10 -15.47
CA GLU A 14 -10.77 23.23 -14.54
C GLU A 14 -12.24 23.67 -14.50
N SER A 15 -13.15 22.72 -14.32
CA SER A 15 -14.49 23.07 -13.85
C SER A 15 -14.43 23.28 -12.33
N ARG A 16 -15.38 24.04 -11.76
CA ARG A 16 -15.51 24.19 -10.30
C ARG A 16 -16.80 23.53 -9.81
N THR A 17 -16.64 22.46 -9.04
CA THR A 17 -17.75 21.77 -8.36
C THR A 17 -17.42 21.65 -6.87
N LEU A 18 -18.45 21.43 -6.05
CA LEU A 18 -18.27 21.17 -4.63
C LEU A 18 -17.78 19.73 -4.43
N LEU A 19 -16.96 19.50 -3.41
CA LEU A 19 -16.62 18.16 -3.00
C LEU A 19 -17.90 17.36 -2.66
N PRO A 20 -17.93 16.04 -2.93
CA PRO A 20 -19.03 15.20 -2.47
C PRO A 20 -19.22 15.30 -0.95
N GLU A 21 -20.47 15.15 -0.49
CA GLU A 21 -20.81 15.27 0.93
C GLU A 21 -19.99 14.28 1.78
N GLY A 22 -19.40 14.78 2.87
CA GLY A 22 -18.59 13.99 3.82
C GLY A 22 -17.17 13.67 3.39
N LYS A 23 -16.79 13.94 2.13
CA LYS A 23 -15.43 13.80 1.62
C LYS A 23 -14.60 15.05 1.92
N HIS A 24 -13.29 14.89 2.07
CA HIS A 24 -12.34 15.99 2.16
C HIS A 24 -11.07 15.72 1.35
N ILE A 25 -10.30 16.77 1.09
CA ILE A 25 -8.97 16.63 0.50
C ILE A 25 -7.96 16.59 1.64
N ALA A 26 -7.00 15.67 1.55
CA ALA A 26 -5.93 15.52 2.52
C ALA A 26 -5.31 16.88 2.88
N ARG A 27 -4.96 17.06 4.15
CA ARG A 27 -4.51 18.37 4.66
C ARG A 27 -3.29 18.90 3.92
N GLY A 28 -3.39 20.13 3.43
CA GLY A 28 -2.32 20.80 2.70
C GLY A 28 -2.25 20.37 1.23
N TRP A 29 -3.12 19.47 0.78
CA TRP A 29 -3.25 19.08 -0.61
C TRP A 29 -4.35 19.88 -1.30
N ARG A 30 -4.30 19.93 -2.63
CA ARG A 30 -5.30 20.54 -3.50
C ARG A 30 -5.69 19.52 -4.55
N ALA A 31 -6.94 19.56 -4.96
CA ALA A 31 -7.45 18.66 -5.98
C ALA A 31 -8.36 19.41 -6.95
N VAL A 32 -8.39 18.91 -8.17
CA VAL A 32 -9.28 19.35 -9.23
C VAL A 32 -10.19 18.20 -9.62
N HIS A 33 -11.39 18.52 -10.09
CA HIS A 33 -12.31 17.51 -10.55
C HIS A 33 -12.26 17.34 -12.07
N LEU A 34 -12.61 16.14 -12.49
CA LEU A 34 -12.72 15.65 -13.84
C LEU A 34 -14.08 14.97 -13.96
N GLY A 35 -15.00 15.57 -14.72
CA GLY A 35 -16.34 15.05 -14.97
C GLY A 35 -16.58 14.73 -16.45
N GLU A 36 -17.85 14.55 -16.82
CA GLU A 36 -18.26 14.25 -18.19
C GLU A 36 -18.51 15.52 -19.01
N GLY A 37 -18.36 15.42 -20.33
CA GLY A 37 -18.73 16.48 -21.26
C GLY A 37 -17.92 17.76 -21.07
N GLN A 38 -18.55 18.83 -20.57
CA GLN A 38 -17.88 20.13 -20.41
C GLN A 38 -16.98 20.21 -19.15
N GLU A 39 -17.05 19.22 -18.26
CA GLU A 39 -16.27 19.17 -17.01
C GLU A 39 -14.89 18.52 -17.20
N GLN A 40 -14.23 18.88 -18.30
CA GLN A 40 -12.93 18.35 -18.71
C GLN A 40 -11.75 19.02 -18.00
N LEU A 41 -10.64 18.28 -17.82
CA LEU A 41 -9.37 18.81 -17.28
C LEU A 41 -8.37 19.02 -18.41
N SER A 42 -7.84 20.23 -18.59
CA SER A 42 -6.83 20.51 -19.62
C SER A 42 -5.45 20.77 -19.00
N LEU A 43 -4.46 20.05 -19.52
CA LEU A 43 -3.08 20.01 -19.04
C LEU A 43 -2.13 20.45 -20.16
N THR A 44 -1.15 21.28 -19.81
CA THR A 44 -0.06 21.67 -20.73
C THR A 44 1.29 21.57 -20.05
N TRP A 45 2.37 21.50 -20.82
CA TRP A 45 3.73 21.45 -20.29
C TRP A 45 4.54 22.63 -20.78
N GLN A 46 5.21 23.32 -19.85
CA GLN A 46 6.14 24.39 -20.16
C GLN A 46 7.56 23.91 -19.91
N LEU A 47 8.16 23.34 -20.94
CA LEU A 47 9.56 22.91 -20.90
C LEU A 47 10.50 24.02 -21.39
N GLN A 48 11.62 24.18 -20.71
CA GLN A 48 12.71 25.05 -21.16
C GLN A 48 13.57 24.37 -22.23
N GLY A 49 14.34 25.16 -23.00
CA GLY A 49 15.04 24.69 -24.21
C GLY A 49 15.94 23.46 -24.02
N ASP A 50 16.59 23.30 -22.86
CA ASP A 50 17.41 22.11 -22.59
C ASP A 50 16.58 20.89 -22.16
N GLN A 51 15.43 21.09 -21.51
CA GLN A 51 14.48 20.03 -21.18
C GLN A 51 13.81 19.48 -22.45
N LEU A 52 13.45 20.36 -23.39
CA LEU A 52 12.91 19.97 -24.71
C LEU A 52 13.87 19.11 -25.51
N LYS A 53 15.18 19.43 -25.48
CA LYS A 53 16.21 18.61 -26.13
C LYS A 53 16.36 17.25 -25.46
N GLN A 54 16.27 17.19 -24.14
CA GLN A 54 16.35 15.94 -23.38
C GLN A 54 15.14 15.04 -23.64
N SER A 55 13.95 15.60 -23.80
CA SER A 55 12.72 14.84 -24.07
C SER A 55 12.57 14.39 -25.53
N ALA A 56 13.39 14.89 -26.45
CA ALA A 56 13.27 14.60 -27.88
C ALA A 56 13.44 13.08 -28.17
N GLY A 57 12.42 12.46 -28.76
CA GLY A 57 12.43 11.05 -29.11
C GLY A 57 12.27 10.07 -27.94
N GLN A 58 11.96 10.57 -26.73
CA GLN A 58 11.73 9.71 -25.56
C GLN A 58 10.27 9.29 -25.45
N CYS A 59 10.04 8.05 -25.03
CA CYS A 59 8.74 7.62 -24.51
C CYS A 59 8.51 8.21 -23.11
N SER A 60 7.24 8.33 -22.71
CA SER A 60 6.88 8.87 -21.40
C SER A 60 5.72 8.12 -20.78
N ARG A 61 5.45 8.42 -19.51
CA ARG A 61 4.24 7.97 -18.80
C ARG A 61 3.46 9.20 -18.37
N LEU A 62 2.26 9.37 -18.89
CA LEU A 62 1.33 10.38 -18.37
C LEU A 62 0.69 9.81 -17.11
N ARG A 63 0.89 10.48 -15.97
CA ARG A 63 0.35 10.06 -14.68
C ARG A 63 -0.60 11.08 -14.11
N ILE A 64 -1.65 10.56 -13.49
CA ILE A 64 -2.57 11.30 -12.61
C ILE A 64 -2.73 10.50 -11.32
N THR A 65 -2.95 11.18 -10.21
CA THR A 65 -3.17 10.52 -8.92
C THR A 65 -4.50 10.95 -8.33
N VAL A 66 -5.24 9.94 -7.88
CA VAL A 66 -6.57 10.08 -7.29
C VAL A 66 -6.49 10.74 -5.92
N ALA A 67 -7.36 11.73 -5.69
CA ALA A 67 -7.40 12.54 -4.47
C ALA A 67 -8.52 12.17 -3.49
N LEU A 68 -9.48 11.32 -3.90
CA LEU A 68 -10.59 10.83 -3.06
C LEU A 68 -10.74 9.31 -3.18
N ASP A 69 -11.33 8.63 -2.20
CA ASP A 69 -11.70 7.21 -2.34
C ASP A 69 -12.94 7.03 -3.24
N TYR A 70 -12.83 6.16 -4.24
CA TYR A 70 -13.87 5.81 -5.22
C TYR A 70 -14.25 4.33 -5.12
N ARG A 71 -15.55 4.07 -5.23
CA ARG A 71 -16.14 2.72 -5.19
C ARG A 71 -16.82 2.34 -6.50
N ASP A 72 -16.26 2.78 -7.62
CA ASP A 72 -16.77 2.52 -8.96
C ASP A 72 -15.64 2.28 -9.98
N ALA A 73 -16.00 1.78 -11.17
CA ALA A 73 -15.11 1.62 -12.31
C ALA A 73 -15.39 2.71 -13.36
N GLN A 74 -14.35 3.41 -13.76
CA GLN A 74 -14.41 4.56 -14.65
C GLN A 74 -13.17 4.62 -15.53
N GLN A 75 -13.28 5.29 -16.68
CA GLN A 75 -12.18 5.44 -17.62
C GLN A 75 -11.94 6.92 -17.88
N VAL A 76 -10.68 7.31 -18.02
CA VAL A 76 -10.30 8.67 -18.43
C VAL A 76 -9.68 8.60 -19.81
N ASP A 77 -10.36 9.16 -20.81
CA ASP A 77 -9.82 9.32 -22.14
C ASP A 77 -8.81 10.46 -22.18
N VAL A 78 -7.70 10.25 -22.90
CA VAL A 78 -6.63 11.23 -23.09
C VAL A 78 -6.66 11.69 -24.54
N ILE A 79 -6.93 12.97 -24.74
CA ILE A 79 -7.16 13.58 -26.06
C ILE A 79 -6.22 14.78 -26.23
N LEU A 80 -5.56 14.91 -27.38
CA LEU A 80 -4.70 16.07 -27.67
C LEU A 80 -5.53 17.35 -27.84
N LEU A 81 -5.08 18.46 -27.27
CA LEU A 81 -5.88 19.70 -27.21
C LEU A 81 -6.12 20.37 -28.57
N GLN A 82 -5.16 20.31 -29.50
CA GLN A 82 -5.25 21.05 -30.77
C GLN A 82 -5.82 20.17 -31.89
N SER A 83 -5.30 18.95 -32.04
CA SER A 83 -5.73 17.99 -33.06
C SER A 83 -7.04 17.27 -32.71
N ASN A 84 -7.42 17.25 -31.43
CA ASN A 84 -8.57 16.48 -30.90
C ASN A 84 -8.45 14.97 -31.17
N GLU A 85 -7.23 14.47 -31.34
CA GLU A 85 -6.94 13.04 -31.48
C GLU A 85 -6.92 12.35 -30.11
N ARG A 86 -7.62 11.22 -29.98
CA ARG A 86 -7.56 10.37 -28.78
C ARG A 86 -6.31 9.49 -28.84
N ILE A 87 -5.41 9.68 -27.87
CA ILE A 87 -4.11 8.97 -27.82
C ILE A 87 -4.11 7.77 -26.85
N GLY A 88 -5.14 7.64 -26.00
CA GLY A 88 -5.30 6.49 -25.13
C GLY A 88 -6.36 6.70 -24.06
N ALA A 89 -6.35 5.81 -23.07
CA ALA A 89 -7.25 5.87 -21.93
C ALA A 89 -6.58 5.30 -20.66
N ILE A 90 -6.96 5.83 -19.51
CA ILE A 90 -6.54 5.38 -18.19
C ILE A 90 -7.74 4.68 -17.54
N ASP A 91 -7.62 3.38 -17.27
CA ASP A 91 -8.66 2.57 -16.61
C ASP A 91 -8.52 2.66 -15.09
N ILE A 92 -9.51 3.24 -14.41
CA ILE A 92 -9.50 3.56 -12.98
C ILE A 92 -10.66 2.83 -12.30
N ARG A 93 -10.35 1.81 -11.51
CA ARG A 93 -11.38 1.00 -10.83
C ARG A 93 -11.15 0.96 -9.33
N TYR A 94 -12.16 1.35 -8.54
CA TYR A 94 -12.14 1.26 -7.08
C TYR A 94 -10.90 1.91 -6.44
N ALA A 95 -10.52 3.08 -6.96
CA ALA A 95 -9.31 3.77 -6.56
C ALA A 95 -9.39 4.34 -5.16
N TYR A 96 -8.27 4.33 -4.44
CA TYR A 96 -8.12 4.98 -3.14
C TYR A 96 -7.28 6.27 -3.26
N VAL A 97 -7.30 7.11 -2.22
CA VAL A 97 -6.52 8.35 -2.16
C VAL A 97 -5.02 8.06 -2.30
N PHE A 98 -4.28 8.91 -3.02
CA PHE A 98 -2.85 8.75 -3.33
C PHE A 98 -2.49 7.64 -4.31
N GLN A 99 -3.47 6.99 -4.95
CA GLN A 99 -3.19 5.98 -5.96
C GLN A 99 -2.86 6.59 -7.34
N PRO A 100 -1.65 6.36 -7.88
CA PRO A 100 -1.28 6.81 -9.21
C PRO A 100 -1.82 5.86 -10.28
N PHE A 101 -2.27 6.42 -11.40
CA PHE A 101 -2.63 5.71 -12.62
C PHE A 101 -1.86 6.30 -13.80
N GLU A 102 -1.56 5.47 -14.79
CA GLU A 102 -0.71 5.91 -15.90
C GLU A 102 -1.19 5.44 -17.28
N LEU A 103 -0.89 6.26 -18.28
CA LEU A 103 -0.91 5.91 -19.70
C LEU A 103 0.52 5.93 -20.24
N LEU A 104 0.95 4.82 -20.83
CA LEU A 104 2.24 4.76 -21.54
C LEU A 104 2.10 5.45 -22.89
N LEU A 105 3.02 6.37 -23.17
CA LEU A 105 3.05 7.13 -24.41
C LEU A 105 4.26 6.73 -25.25
N THR A 106 4.03 6.55 -26.55
CA THR A 106 5.12 6.42 -27.52
C THR A 106 5.92 7.72 -27.61
N ALA A 107 7.09 7.70 -28.26
CA ALA A 107 7.87 8.90 -28.50
C ALA A 107 7.09 9.96 -29.32
N GLU A 108 6.31 9.52 -30.29
CA GLU A 108 5.46 10.38 -31.11
C GLU A 108 4.34 11.01 -30.28
N GLN A 109 3.61 10.20 -29.51
CA GLN A 109 2.57 10.70 -28.60
C GLN A 109 3.15 11.65 -27.55
N THR A 110 4.33 11.34 -27.00
CA THR A 110 5.02 12.21 -26.04
C THR A 110 5.33 13.57 -26.66
N ALA A 111 5.85 13.61 -27.89
CA ALA A 111 6.11 14.86 -28.60
C ALA A 111 4.82 15.64 -28.86
N ALA A 112 3.73 14.97 -29.27
CA ALA A 112 2.43 15.60 -29.48
C ALA A 112 1.86 16.19 -28.17
N VAL A 113 1.92 15.45 -27.07
CA VAL A 113 1.49 15.90 -25.74
C VAL A 113 2.27 17.13 -25.27
N LEU A 114 3.60 17.15 -25.48
CA LEU A 114 4.43 18.31 -25.13
C LEU A 114 4.12 19.55 -25.97
N ASN A 115 3.75 19.36 -27.25
CA ASN A 115 3.46 20.45 -28.18
C ASN A 115 2.04 21.01 -28.04
N GLU A 116 1.06 20.12 -27.89
CA GLU A 116 -0.36 20.47 -27.91
C GLU A 116 -0.95 20.62 -26.50
N GLY A 117 -0.43 19.85 -25.54
CA GLY A 117 -1.11 19.55 -24.28
C GLY A 117 -2.21 18.49 -24.47
N VAL A 118 -2.85 18.11 -23.37
CA VAL A 118 -3.94 17.12 -23.37
C VAL A 118 -5.16 17.62 -22.63
N ARG A 119 -6.31 17.17 -23.09
CA ARG A 119 -7.55 17.13 -22.34
C ARG A 119 -7.75 15.72 -21.79
N LEU A 120 -8.16 15.65 -20.53
CA LEU A 120 -8.70 14.46 -19.90
C LEU A 120 -10.22 14.55 -19.88
N GLU A 121 -10.89 13.46 -20.24
CA GLU A 121 -12.35 13.35 -20.27
C GLU A 121 -12.79 12.08 -19.54
N LEU A 122 -13.69 12.22 -18.57
CA LEU A 122 -14.24 11.07 -17.86
C LEU A 122 -15.27 10.36 -18.73
N ILE A 123 -15.17 9.04 -18.79
CA ILE A 123 -16.11 8.15 -19.49
C ILE A 123 -16.66 7.15 -18.47
N GLY A 124 -17.96 7.28 -18.18
CA GLY A 124 -18.64 6.42 -17.22
C GLY A 124 -18.32 6.75 -15.76
N GLY A 125 -18.77 5.89 -14.86
CA GLY A 125 -18.78 6.16 -13.42
C GLY A 125 -20.02 6.94 -12.98
N LYS A 126 -20.31 6.91 -11.69
CA LYS A 126 -21.46 7.63 -11.09
C LYS A 126 -21.13 9.01 -10.54
N GLU A 127 -19.86 9.27 -10.26
CA GLU A 127 -19.37 10.47 -9.57
C GLU A 127 -18.16 11.05 -10.32
N PRO A 128 -17.95 12.37 -10.28
CA PRO A 128 -16.78 12.99 -10.89
C PRO A 128 -15.50 12.47 -10.22
N LEU A 129 -14.44 12.29 -11.01
CA LEU A 129 -13.13 11.89 -10.52
C LEU A 129 -12.37 13.13 -10.02
N TRP A 130 -11.79 13.04 -8.83
CA TRP A 130 -10.93 14.05 -8.25
C TRP A 130 -9.49 13.58 -8.25
N VAL A 131 -8.61 14.42 -8.79
CA VAL A 131 -7.17 14.18 -8.89
C VAL A 131 -6.41 15.32 -8.23
N PHE A 132 -5.21 15.06 -7.73
CA PHE A 132 -4.41 16.13 -7.11
C PHE A 132 -4.05 17.22 -8.14
N ASP A 133 -4.01 18.46 -7.66
CA ASP A 133 -3.68 19.65 -8.44
C ASP A 133 -2.18 19.94 -8.42
N THR A 134 -1.71 20.69 -9.40
CA THR A 134 -0.40 21.31 -9.49
C THR A 134 -0.26 22.39 -8.41
N GLN A 135 0.57 22.18 -7.37
CA GLN A 135 0.81 23.16 -6.29
C GLN A 135 2.11 23.96 -6.51
N ASP A 136 2.29 25.06 -5.78
CA ASP A 136 3.49 25.91 -5.84
C ASP A 136 4.74 25.28 -5.19
N ASP A 137 4.58 24.22 -4.38
CA ASP A 137 5.69 23.48 -3.74
C ASP A 137 5.74 22.01 -4.22
N MET A 138 6.28 21.84 -5.43
CA MET A 138 6.18 20.61 -6.21
C MET A 138 7.16 19.50 -5.80
N ALA A 139 8.30 19.84 -5.18
CA ALA A 139 9.44 18.93 -5.16
C ALA A 139 9.17 17.65 -4.36
N GLU A 140 8.49 17.74 -3.22
CA GLU A 140 8.20 16.60 -2.35
C GLU A 140 6.94 15.82 -2.77
N ARG A 141 6.07 16.42 -3.59
CA ARG A 141 4.75 15.88 -3.94
C ARG A 141 4.61 15.54 -5.42
N VAL A 142 5.73 15.53 -6.13
CA VAL A 142 5.77 15.48 -7.59
C VAL A 142 5.12 14.22 -8.19
N LEU A 143 5.12 13.09 -7.46
CA LEU A 143 4.44 11.87 -7.91
C LEU A 143 2.92 12.08 -8.03
N PHE A 144 2.33 12.89 -7.16
CA PHE A 144 0.88 12.95 -7.01
C PHE A 144 0.23 13.94 -7.98
N VAL A 145 0.95 14.98 -8.38
CA VAL A 145 0.44 15.95 -9.36
C VAL A 145 0.45 15.35 -10.77
N PRO A 146 -0.41 15.80 -11.70
CA PRO A 146 -0.37 15.37 -13.09
C PRO A 146 0.99 15.67 -13.71
N HIS A 147 1.64 14.66 -14.29
CA HIS A 147 3.00 14.81 -14.84
C HIS A 147 3.29 13.83 -15.97
N LEU A 148 4.34 14.14 -16.73
CA LEU A 148 5.03 13.17 -17.59
C LEU A 148 6.26 12.65 -16.86
N LEU A 149 6.37 11.33 -16.72
CA LEU A 149 7.59 10.67 -16.28
C LEU A 149 8.39 10.25 -17.51
N MET A 150 9.66 10.66 -17.58
CA MET A 150 10.56 10.27 -18.67
C MET A 150 11.91 9.78 -18.15
N GLY A 151 12.57 8.98 -18.98
CA GLY A 151 13.89 8.42 -18.70
C GLY A 151 13.85 7.02 -18.09
N GLU A 152 15.02 6.39 -18.08
CA GLU A 152 15.25 5.05 -17.55
C GLU A 152 16.47 5.12 -16.63
N PRO A 153 16.37 4.72 -15.35
CA PRO A 153 17.50 4.80 -14.44
C PRO A 153 18.51 3.66 -14.71
N ASP A 154 19.73 3.86 -14.25
CA ASP A 154 20.72 2.77 -14.20
C ASP A 154 20.29 1.64 -13.24
N SER A 155 19.52 1.98 -12.20
CA SER A 155 19.03 1.06 -11.17
C SER A 155 17.64 1.43 -10.69
N ARG A 156 16.63 0.65 -11.07
CA ARG A 156 15.25 0.80 -10.56
C ARG A 156 15.14 0.47 -9.07
N ILE A 157 16.06 -0.34 -8.53
CA ILE A 157 16.15 -0.64 -7.10
C ILE A 157 16.54 0.63 -6.33
N ASP A 158 17.49 1.41 -6.84
CA ASP A 158 17.88 2.67 -6.20
C ASP A 158 16.76 3.69 -6.28
N GLU A 159 16.03 3.75 -7.39
CA GLU A 159 14.83 4.61 -7.48
C GLU A 159 13.70 4.14 -6.57
N ALA A 160 13.52 2.83 -6.38
CA ALA A 160 12.56 2.29 -5.42
C ALA A 160 12.90 2.71 -3.98
N LEU A 161 14.18 2.66 -3.60
CA LEU A 161 14.64 3.15 -2.30
C LEU A 161 14.45 4.66 -2.16
N ASN A 162 14.73 5.43 -3.22
CA ASN A 162 14.50 6.87 -3.24
C ASN A 162 13.02 7.21 -3.05
N THR A 163 12.14 6.51 -3.74
CA THR A 163 10.69 6.68 -3.66
C THR A 163 10.16 6.29 -2.29
N MET A 164 10.62 5.17 -1.72
CA MET A 164 10.31 4.77 -0.34
C MET A 164 10.81 5.78 0.70
N LEU A 165 11.92 6.47 0.46
CA LEU A 165 12.48 7.48 1.36
C LEU A 165 11.99 8.89 0.99
N SER A 166 10.72 9.03 0.65
CA SER A 166 10.07 10.29 0.31
C SER A 166 8.55 10.20 0.45
N LEU A 167 7.87 11.36 0.40
CA LEU A 167 6.40 11.40 0.37
C LEU A 167 5.81 10.72 -0.87
N SER A 168 6.57 10.43 -1.92
CA SER A 168 6.09 9.62 -3.05
C SER A 168 5.61 8.23 -2.62
N SER A 169 6.01 7.74 -1.43
CA SER A 169 5.50 6.48 -0.88
C SER A 169 4.22 6.61 -0.04
N LEU A 170 3.72 7.83 0.20
CA LEU A 170 2.56 8.10 1.05
C LEU A 170 1.30 7.34 0.61
N GLN A 171 0.57 6.82 1.59
CA GLN A 171 -0.70 6.11 1.44
C GLN A 171 -1.73 6.62 2.46
N PRO A 172 -3.03 6.32 2.30
CA PRO A 172 -4.03 6.65 3.31
C PRO A 172 -3.72 5.98 4.64
N PHE A 173 -3.93 6.72 5.75
CA PHE A 173 -3.68 6.20 7.09
C PHE A 173 -4.51 4.94 7.35
N GLY A 174 -3.84 3.88 7.79
CA GLY A 174 -4.43 2.57 8.02
C GLY A 174 -3.52 1.48 7.49
N TRP A 175 -4.08 0.35 7.04
CA TRP A 175 -3.26 -0.79 6.63
C TRP A 175 -2.34 -0.47 5.45
N MET A 176 -2.75 0.40 4.52
CA MET A 176 -1.91 0.77 3.37
C MET A 176 -0.67 1.55 3.80
N GLU A 177 -0.86 2.64 4.54
CA GLU A 177 0.24 3.41 5.12
C GLU A 177 1.06 2.60 6.13
N GLY A 178 0.41 1.72 6.89
CA GLY A 178 1.09 0.82 7.81
C GLY A 178 2.10 -0.08 7.11
N CYS A 179 1.80 -0.58 5.90
CA CYS A 179 2.74 -1.37 5.09
C CYS A 179 3.94 -0.54 4.60
N VAL A 180 3.70 0.72 4.23
CA VAL A 180 4.73 1.67 3.80
C VAL A 180 5.65 2.00 4.98
N LEU A 181 5.08 2.40 6.12
CA LEU A 181 5.82 2.73 7.34
C LEU A 181 6.66 1.54 7.81
N ASP A 182 6.11 0.32 7.81
CA ASP A 182 6.87 -0.88 8.18
C ASP A 182 8.04 -1.12 7.20
N GLY A 183 7.85 -0.84 5.92
CA GLY A 183 8.90 -0.85 4.90
C GLY A 183 10.00 0.17 5.18
N VAL A 184 9.62 1.44 5.39
CA VAL A 184 10.54 2.54 5.74
C VAL A 184 11.32 2.22 7.01
N HIS A 185 10.64 1.83 8.08
CA HIS A 185 11.26 1.46 9.35
C HIS A 185 12.21 0.26 9.20
N SER A 186 11.86 -0.75 8.38
CA SER A 186 12.74 -1.90 8.16
C SER A 186 14.07 -1.52 7.49
N LEU A 187 14.09 -0.46 6.67
CA LEU A 187 15.30 0.05 6.03
C LEU A 187 16.28 0.72 7.01
N GLN A 188 15.83 1.13 8.21
CA GLN A 188 16.68 1.77 9.25
C GLN A 188 17.91 0.92 9.56
N SER A 189 17.69 -0.38 9.58
CA SER A 189 18.68 -1.38 9.90
C SER A 189 19.84 -1.43 8.87
N ILE A 190 19.60 -0.99 7.62
CA ILE A 190 20.61 -0.89 6.55
C ILE A 190 21.12 0.55 6.39
N LEU A 191 20.23 1.54 6.46
CA LEU A 191 20.50 2.92 6.09
C LEU A 191 20.82 3.84 7.27
N GLY A 192 20.57 3.37 8.49
CA GLY A 192 20.69 4.14 9.72
C GLY A 192 19.48 5.02 10.02
N GLU A 193 19.35 5.38 11.30
CA GLU A 193 18.30 6.26 11.83
C GLU A 193 18.31 7.64 11.20
N ASP A 194 19.48 8.23 11.00
CA ASP A 194 19.64 9.58 10.42
C ASP A 194 19.01 9.73 9.03
N ARG A 195 18.90 8.61 8.28
CA ARG A 195 18.27 8.59 6.96
C ARG A 195 16.78 8.25 6.99
N VAL A 196 16.34 7.48 7.99
CA VAL A 196 14.97 6.93 8.04
C VAL A 196 14.04 7.77 8.89
N ASN A 197 14.51 8.23 10.06
CA ASN A 197 13.70 9.00 11.01
C ASN A 197 13.09 10.27 10.38
N PRO A 198 13.83 11.08 9.58
CA PRO A 198 13.24 12.24 8.92
C PRO A 198 12.10 11.89 7.96
N ILE A 199 12.14 10.70 7.34
CA ILE A 199 11.07 10.24 6.45
C ILE A 199 9.84 9.80 7.24
N LEU A 200 10.03 9.09 8.35
CA LEU A 200 8.93 8.76 9.26
C LEU A 200 8.25 10.04 9.77
N ASP A 201 9.03 11.04 10.17
CA ASP A 201 8.52 12.35 10.59
C ASP A 201 7.72 13.05 9.48
N LEU A 202 8.22 12.98 8.25
CA LEU A 202 7.56 13.54 7.09
C LEU A 202 6.20 12.89 6.84
N HIS A 203 6.11 11.55 6.93
CA HIS A 203 4.84 10.84 6.83
C HIS A 203 3.89 11.18 8.00
N PHE A 204 4.37 11.16 9.24
CA PHE A 204 3.55 11.50 10.42
C PHE A 204 3.04 12.94 10.37
N SER A 205 3.79 13.87 9.78
CA SER A 205 3.33 15.24 9.58
C SER A 205 2.10 15.35 8.67
N GLN A 206 1.78 14.34 7.87
CA GLN A 206 0.56 14.31 7.06
C GLN A 206 -0.68 13.90 7.87
N PHE A 207 -0.50 13.09 8.92
CA PHE A 207 -1.60 12.46 9.66
C PHE A 207 -1.82 13.00 11.06
N PHE A 208 -0.94 13.85 11.59
CA PHE A 208 -1.11 14.41 12.94
C PHE A 208 -1.17 15.93 12.94
N ASN A 209 -2.13 16.49 13.69
CA ASN A 209 -2.15 17.92 13.96
C ASN A 209 -1.08 18.35 14.98
N ALA A 210 -0.98 19.65 15.26
CA ALA A 210 0.00 20.17 16.21
C ALA A 210 -0.21 19.67 17.65
N GLN A 211 -1.40 19.13 17.95
CA GLN A 211 -1.78 18.55 19.23
C GLN A 211 -1.55 17.02 19.28
N GLY A 212 -1.13 16.41 18.17
CA GLY A 212 -0.94 14.96 18.05
C GLY A 212 -2.23 14.18 17.80
N ASP A 213 -3.35 14.86 17.48
CA ASP A 213 -4.57 14.16 17.07
C ASP A 213 -4.43 13.63 15.65
N LEU A 214 -4.95 12.42 15.46
CA LEU A 214 -5.01 11.76 14.16
C LEU A 214 -5.98 12.52 13.23
N LEU A 215 -5.51 12.82 12.03
CA LEU A 215 -6.31 13.24 10.88
C LEU A 215 -6.60 11.99 10.07
N TYR A 216 -7.87 11.63 9.96
CA TYR A 216 -8.27 10.30 9.54
C TYR A 216 -9.46 10.31 8.59
N GLU A 217 -9.35 9.50 7.54
CA GLU A 217 -10.46 9.10 6.68
C GLU A 217 -10.75 7.63 6.95
N ASP A 218 -12.03 7.29 7.16
CA ASP A 218 -12.42 5.89 7.30
C ASP A 218 -12.27 5.11 5.97
N LEU A 219 -12.58 3.82 6.01
CA LEU A 219 -12.52 2.95 4.82
C LEU A 219 -13.49 3.37 3.70
N HIS A 220 -14.38 4.33 3.91
CA HIS A 220 -15.27 4.87 2.89
C HIS A 220 -14.89 6.31 2.50
N GLY A 221 -13.72 6.80 2.95
CA GLY A 221 -13.24 8.15 2.70
C GLY A 221 -14.00 9.23 3.46
N GLN A 222 -14.67 8.89 4.56
CA GLN A 222 -15.40 9.83 5.41
C GLN A 222 -14.48 10.36 6.52
N GLN A 223 -14.52 11.67 6.78
CA GLN A 223 -13.72 12.28 7.83
C GLN A 223 -14.06 11.69 9.21
N SER A 224 -13.04 11.20 9.92
CA SER A 224 -13.15 10.47 11.19
C SER A 224 -12.05 10.86 12.19
N ASP A 225 -11.64 12.13 12.16
CA ASP A 225 -10.52 12.67 12.95
C ASP A 225 -10.57 12.29 14.44
N GLY A 226 -9.38 12.01 14.98
CA GLY A 226 -9.18 11.71 16.39
C GLY A 226 -9.64 10.32 16.84
N THR A 227 -10.16 9.49 15.94
CA THR A 227 -10.73 8.17 16.26
C THR A 227 -10.17 7.05 15.38
N PHE A 228 -10.32 5.81 15.85
CA PHE A 228 -10.12 4.60 15.05
C PHE A 228 -11.49 3.96 14.79
N THR A 229 -11.88 3.81 13.53
CA THR A 229 -13.20 3.26 13.17
C THR A 229 -13.17 1.75 12.95
N THR A 230 -12.04 1.21 12.49
CA THR A 230 -11.89 -0.20 12.13
C THR A 230 -10.53 -0.76 12.57
N ILE A 231 -10.41 -2.09 12.64
CA ILE A 231 -9.13 -2.74 12.92
C ILE A 231 -8.10 -2.58 11.80
N GLU A 232 -8.52 -2.11 10.63
CA GLU A 232 -7.62 -1.83 9.51
C GLU A 232 -6.81 -0.54 9.74
N ALA A 233 -7.30 0.36 10.59
CA ALA A 233 -6.64 1.63 10.90
C ALA A 233 -5.41 1.48 11.82
N THR A 234 -5.16 0.30 12.38
CA THR A 234 -4.24 0.13 13.50
C THR A 234 -2.83 -0.35 13.14
N LEU A 235 -2.55 -0.72 11.89
CA LEU A 235 -1.19 -1.15 11.49
C LEU A 235 -0.10 -0.08 11.69
N PRO A 236 -0.31 1.22 11.36
CA PRO A 236 0.70 2.27 11.57
C PRO A 236 1.22 2.35 13.01
N LEU A 237 0.41 1.92 13.98
CA LEU A 237 0.75 1.95 15.39
C LEU A 237 1.94 1.06 15.75
N ALA A 238 2.23 0.00 14.96
CA ALA A 238 3.44 -0.78 15.18
C ALA A 238 4.70 0.08 15.03
N VAL A 239 4.78 0.89 13.98
CA VAL A 239 5.95 1.76 13.75
C VAL A 239 5.92 2.95 14.71
N ILE A 240 4.75 3.56 14.94
CA ILE A 240 4.64 4.67 15.90
C ILE A 240 5.07 4.22 17.30
N ALA A 241 4.66 3.02 17.75
CA ALA A 241 5.08 2.50 19.05
C ALA A 241 6.58 2.19 19.15
N LYS A 242 7.23 1.80 18.04
CA LYS A 242 8.69 1.58 17.98
C LYS A 242 9.48 2.89 17.98
N TYR A 243 8.94 3.92 17.34
CA TYR A 243 9.67 5.14 17.04
C TYR A 243 9.35 6.30 18.00
N ARG A 244 8.08 6.47 18.37
CA ARG A 244 7.55 7.55 19.23
C ARG A 244 6.48 6.99 20.18
N MET A 245 6.92 6.16 21.12
CA MET A 245 6.02 5.47 22.06
C MET A 245 5.20 6.43 22.95
N ASP A 246 5.69 7.65 23.15
CA ASP A 246 5.06 8.72 23.93
C ASP A 246 4.05 9.56 23.13
N HIS A 247 3.85 9.26 21.84
CA HIS A 247 2.89 9.98 21.02
C HIS A 247 1.44 9.78 21.51
N PRO A 248 0.61 10.84 21.62
CA PRO A 248 -0.75 10.76 22.17
C PRO A 248 -1.67 9.74 21.48
N VAL A 249 -1.44 9.47 20.19
CA VAL A 249 -2.21 8.47 19.42
C VAL A 249 -2.10 7.05 19.99
N ILE A 250 -1.00 6.72 20.69
CA ILE A 250 -0.81 5.40 21.27
C ILE A 250 -1.83 5.14 22.37
N LEU A 251 -2.15 6.14 23.20
CA LEU A 251 -3.18 6.01 24.24
C LEU A 251 -4.56 5.77 23.62
N LYS A 252 -4.90 6.52 22.57
CA LYS A 252 -6.17 6.35 21.84
C LYS A 252 -6.29 4.95 21.21
N ALA A 253 -5.17 4.41 20.72
CA ALA A 253 -5.13 3.05 20.19
C ALA A 253 -5.34 1.97 21.26
N LEU A 254 -4.74 2.13 22.44
CA LEU A 254 -4.96 1.22 23.57
C LEU A 254 -6.44 1.21 23.96
N GLU A 255 -7.06 2.38 24.08
CA GLU A 255 -8.49 2.51 24.37
C GLU A 255 -9.35 1.81 23.30
N PHE A 256 -9.00 1.97 22.02
CA PHE A 256 -9.67 1.28 20.92
C PHE A 256 -9.56 -0.25 21.04
N PHE A 257 -8.37 -0.80 21.22
CA PHE A 257 -8.17 -2.25 21.36
C PHE A 257 -8.92 -2.83 22.54
N GLU A 258 -8.88 -2.15 23.69
CA GLU A 258 -9.63 -2.57 24.87
C GLU A 258 -11.14 -2.53 24.65
N ALA A 259 -11.66 -1.46 24.03
CA ALA A 259 -13.08 -1.33 23.74
C ALA A 259 -13.55 -2.40 22.75
N ALA A 260 -12.78 -2.65 21.67
CA ALA A 260 -13.05 -3.71 20.71
C ALA A 260 -13.03 -5.10 21.36
N GLY A 261 -12.01 -5.39 22.17
CA GLY A 261 -11.88 -6.63 22.93
C GLY A 261 -13.05 -6.86 23.88
N ARG A 262 -13.45 -5.85 24.67
CA ARG A 262 -14.60 -5.94 25.58
C ARG A 262 -15.91 -6.24 24.84
N ARG A 263 -16.13 -5.61 23.68
CA ARG A 263 -17.36 -5.82 22.89
C ARG A 263 -17.48 -7.24 22.33
N ASN A 264 -16.36 -7.87 21.99
CA ASN A 264 -16.33 -9.13 21.25
C ASN A 264 -15.72 -10.30 22.04
N GLY A 265 -15.82 -10.27 23.38
CA GLY A 265 -15.40 -11.38 24.24
C GLY A 265 -13.90 -11.69 24.16
N GLY A 266 -13.08 -10.65 24.00
CA GLY A 266 -11.64 -10.75 23.82
C GLY A 266 -11.17 -10.71 22.37
N ALA A 267 -12.04 -10.87 21.37
CA ALA A 267 -11.66 -10.69 19.97
C ALA A 267 -11.53 -9.20 19.62
N VAL A 268 -10.51 -8.81 18.86
CA VAL A 268 -10.44 -7.47 18.26
C VAL A 268 -10.72 -7.65 16.78
N ILE A 269 -11.97 -7.43 16.42
CA ILE A 269 -12.56 -7.62 15.09
C ILE A 269 -13.57 -6.51 14.80
N ASP A 270 -13.88 -6.32 13.53
CA ASP A 270 -14.98 -5.46 13.10
C ASP A 270 -16.28 -6.28 13.06
N GLU A 271 -17.27 -5.83 13.82
CA GLU A 271 -18.58 -6.49 13.94
C GLU A 271 -18.47 -8.01 14.20
N ASP A 272 -18.95 -8.84 13.28
CA ASP A 272 -18.93 -10.30 13.38
C ASP A 272 -17.87 -10.96 12.49
N VAL A 273 -16.97 -10.18 11.88
CA VAL A 273 -16.08 -10.67 10.83
C VAL A 273 -14.65 -10.84 11.34
N VAL A 274 -14.15 -12.07 11.32
CA VAL A 274 -12.72 -12.34 11.54
C VAL A 274 -11.99 -12.20 10.21
N THR A 275 -10.96 -11.37 10.16
CA THR A 275 -10.20 -11.09 8.92
C THR A 275 -8.72 -11.43 9.04
N ALA A 276 -8.10 -11.84 7.92
CA ALA A 276 -6.68 -12.18 7.84
C ALA A 276 -5.79 -10.93 8.04
N GLU A 277 -6.28 -9.76 7.59
CA GLU A 277 -5.68 -8.44 7.84
C GLU A 277 -5.29 -8.29 9.30
N GLY A 278 -6.18 -8.64 10.22
CA GLY A 278 -5.95 -8.42 11.65
C GLY A 278 -4.79 -9.22 12.25
N SER A 279 -4.25 -10.24 11.58
CA SER A 279 -2.98 -10.84 12.01
C SER A 279 -1.88 -9.78 11.94
N TYR A 280 -1.89 -8.95 10.91
CA TYR A 280 -0.91 -7.90 10.69
C TYR A 280 -1.34 -6.57 11.31
N THR A 281 -2.60 -6.17 11.17
CA THR A 281 -3.07 -4.85 11.64
C THR A 281 -3.38 -4.80 13.13
N VAL A 282 -3.58 -5.94 13.81
CA VAL A 282 -3.93 -5.99 15.23
C VAL A 282 -2.88 -6.72 16.04
N ALA A 283 -2.64 -8.01 15.76
CA ALA A 283 -1.79 -8.83 16.62
C ALA A 283 -0.35 -8.32 16.66
N TYR A 284 0.20 -7.92 15.52
CA TYR A 284 1.55 -7.36 15.46
C TYR A 284 1.69 -6.03 16.22
N PRO A 285 0.84 -4.99 16.01
CA PRO A 285 0.88 -3.78 16.84
C PRO A 285 0.70 -4.06 18.34
N LEU A 286 -0.17 -4.99 18.72
CA LEU A 286 -0.32 -5.40 20.12
C LEU A 286 0.97 -6.02 20.69
N ALA A 287 1.66 -6.88 19.93
CA ALA A 287 2.92 -7.47 20.35
C ALA A 287 4.05 -6.45 20.50
N VAL A 288 4.12 -5.49 19.56
CA VAL A 288 5.04 -4.35 19.66
C VAL A 288 4.75 -3.56 20.94
N MET A 289 3.50 -3.17 21.17
CA MET A 289 3.13 -2.43 22.38
C MET A 289 3.37 -3.24 23.66
N ALA A 290 3.07 -4.54 23.65
CA ALA A 290 3.36 -5.43 24.76
C ALA A 290 4.84 -5.37 25.14
N ARG A 291 5.73 -5.48 24.15
CA ARG A 291 7.19 -5.35 24.34
C ARG A 291 7.59 -3.98 24.86
N GLN A 292 7.10 -2.90 24.23
CA GLN A 292 7.48 -1.52 24.58
C GLN A 292 6.99 -1.12 25.98
N PHE A 293 5.78 -1.51 26.36
CA PHE A 293 5.18 -1.20 27.66
C PHE A 293 5.43 -2.26 28.73
N ASN A 294 6.10 -3.36 28.37
CA ASN A 294 6.32 -4.51 29.24
C ASN A 294 5.01 -5.10 29.81
N ARG A 295 3.97 -5.19 28.98
CA ARG A 295 2.59 -5.60 29.36
C ARG A 295 2.29 -7.03 28.90
N GLN A 296 2.30 -7.98 29.84
CA GLN A 296 2.04 -9.39 29.54
C GLN A 296 0.62 -9.62 29.01
N ASP A 297 -0.38 -8.93 29.55
CA ASP A 297 -1.76 -9.03 29.09
C ASP A 297 -1.93 -8.64 27.62
N MET A 298 -1.13 -7.67 27.13
CA MET A 298 -1.10 -7.33 25.71
C MET A 298 -0.39 -8.40 24.87
N ALA A 299 0.64 -9.05 25.42
CA ALA A 299 1.30 -10.18 24.76
C ALA A 299 0.35 -11.39 24.64
N ASP A 300 -0.34 -11.74 25.71
CA ASP A 300 -1.38 -12.77 25.74
C ASP A 300 -2.49 -12.46 24.74
N GLN A 301 -2.91 -11.19 24.67
CA GLN A 301 -3.90 -10.73 23.69
C GLN A 301 -3.39 -10.84 22.25
N ALA A 302 -2.13 -10.47 21.96
CA ALA A 302 -1.54 -10.61 20.63
C ALA A 302 -1.51 -12.07 20.16
N ILE A 303 -1.11 -12.99 21.06
CA ILE A 303 -1.15 -14.44 20.81
C ILE A 303 -2.59 -14.89 20.51
N ALA A 304 -3.55 -14.49 21.35
CA ALA A 304 -4.96 -14.85 21.17
C ALA A 304 -5.52 -14.34 19.83
N GLN A 305 -5.11 -13.14 19.38
CA GLN A 305 -5.53 -12.59 18.08
C GLN A 305 -5.00 -13.40 16.90
N ILE A 306 -3.78 -13.96 16.97
CA ILE A 306 -3.25 -14.87 15.95
C ILE A 306 -3.98 -16.21 16.00
N GLN A 307 -4.14 -16.80 17.18
CA GLN A 307 -4.81 -18.09 17.34
C GLN A 307 -6.26 -18.04 16.84
N LEU A 308 -7.00 -16.98 17.14
CA LEU A 308 -8.34 -16.74 16.61
C LEU A 308 -8.36 -16.81 15.07
N ARG A 309 -7.40 -16.13 14.42
CA ARG A 309 -7.34 -16.07 12.96
C ARG A 309 -6.87 -17.39 12.34
N ARG A 310 -5.92 -18.08 12.97
CA ARG A 310 -5.57 -19.46 12.60
C ARG A 310 -6.82 -20.35 12.65
N ASP A 311 -7.51 -20.34 13.78
CA ASP A 311 -8.62 -21.25 14.05
C ASP A 311 -9.88 -20.92 13.25
N CYS A 312 -10.05 -19.68 12.77
CA CYS A 312 -11.16 -19.27 11.91
C CYS A 312 -10.84 -19.34 10.41
N LEU A 313 -9.63 -18.95 10.00
CA LEU A 313 -9.31 -18.65 8.59
C LEU A 313 -8.36 -19.64 7.94
N ALA A 314 -7.52 -20.33 8.71
CA ALA A 314 -6.63 -21.36 8.18
C ALA A 314 -7.33 -22.72 8.19
N ARG A 315 -7.69 -23.21 6.99
CA ARG A 315 -8.40 -24.48 6.79
C ARG A 315 -7.62 -25.33 5.81
N GLU A 316 -7.07 -26.43 6.30
CA GLU A 316 -6.22 -27.32 5.51
C GLU A 316 -5.05 -26.53 4.88
N GLN A 317 -4.95 -26.51 3.55
CA GLN A 317 -3.96 -25.72 2.82
C GLN A 317 -4.42 -24.27 2.59
N HIS A 318 -5.65 -23.90 2.89
CA HIS A 318 -6.18 -22.58 2.55
C HIS A 318 -6.10 -21.58 3.69
N VAL A 319 -5.90 -20.31 3.34
CA VAL A 319 -6.19 -19.16 4.20
C VAL A 319 -7.26 -18.34 3.52
N PHE A 320 -8.35 -18.10 4.22
CA PHE A 320 -9.43 -17.22 3.75
C PHE A 320 -9.19 -15.80 4.24
N LEU A 321 -9.63 -14.81 3.46
CA LEU A 321 -9.55 -13.43 3.92
C LEU A 321 -10.50 -13.18 5.09
N ARG A 322 -11.74 -13.67 4.99
CA ARG A 322 -12.80 -13.37 5.95
C ARG A 322 -13.55 -14.61 6.37
N TYR A 323 -13.96 -14.61 7.63
CA TYR A 323 -14.92 -15.53 8.19
C TYR A 323 -16.01 -14.73 8.91
N HIS A 324 -17.24 -14.85 8.42
CA HIS A 324 -18.43 -14.21 8.98
C HIS A 324 -19.02 -15.12 10.06
N ARG A 325 -18.95 -14.74 11.34
CA ARG A 325 -19.33 -15.64 12.44
C ARG A 325 -20.83 -15.94 12.45
N ASN A 326 -21.67 -14.99 12.06
CA ASN A 326 -23.12 -15.16 12.09
C ASN A 326 -23.61 -16.11 10.99
N SER A 327 -23.09 -15.96 9.76
CA SER A 327 -23.46 -16.83 8.62
C SER A 327 -22.60 -18.10 8.52
N GLN A 328 -21.48 -18.14 9.23
CA GLN A 328 -20.43 -19.17 9.12
C GLN A 328 -19.81 -19.26 7.72
N GLU A 329 -19.82 -18.16 6.96
CA GLU A 329 -19.30 -18.10 5.61
C GLU A 329 -17.83 -17.69 5.56
N HIS A 330 -17.07 -18.33 4.67
CA HIS A 330 -15.71 -17.93 4.32
C HIS A 330 -15.64 -17.30 2.93
N THR A 331 -14.89 -16.20 2.79
CA THR A 331 -14.73 -15.52 1.50
C THR A 331 -13.26 -15.28 1.14
N PHE A 332 -12.98 -15.08 -0.16
CA PHE A 332 -11.63 -14.89 -0.72
C PHE A 332 -10.65 -15.99 -0.28
N ARG A 333 -10.99 -17.25 -0.59
CA ARG A 333 -10.12 -18.42 -0.38
C ARG A 333 -8.79 -18.23 -1.08
N SER A 334 -7.68 -18.38 -0.36
CA SER A 334 -6.33 -18.35 -0.91
C SER A 334 -5.94 -17.08 -1.67
N TRP A 335 -6.57 -15.94 -1.34
CA TRP A 335 -6.17 -14.65 -1.88
C TRP A 335 -4.76 -14.27 -1.39
N ALA A 336 -3.89 -13.84 -2.31
CA ALA A 336 -2.47 -13.65 -2.05
C ALA A 336 -2.17 -12.63 -0.98
N ARG A 337 -2.96 -11.55 -0.93
CA ARG A 337 -2.84 -10.53 0.11
C ARG A 337 -3.34 -11.02 1.47
N ALA A 338 -4.34 -11.90 1.52
CA ALA A 338 -4.73 -12.58 2.77
C ALA A 338 -3.57 -13.41 3.34
N PHE A 339 -2.92 -14.19 2.46
CA PHE A 339 -1.72 -14.96 2.81
C PHE A 339 -0.58 -14.07 3.30
N ALA A 340 -0.31 -12.96 2.62
CA ALA A 340 0.71 -12.00 3.03
C ALA A 340 0.44 -11.45 4.44
N TRP A 341 -0.79 -11.02 4.73
CA TRP A 341 -1.18 -10.47 6.04
C TRP A 341 -1.09 -11.49 7.15
N TYR A 342 -1.58 -12.69 6.86
CA TYR A 342 -1.50 -13.79 7.80
C TYR A 342 -0.04 -14.15 8.12
N CYS A 343 0.81 -14.32 7.11
CA CYS A 343 2.22 -14.64 7.30
C CYS A 343 3.01 -13.52 7.97
N LEU A 344 2.91 -12.26 7.51
CA LEU A 344 3.63 -11.13 8.08
C LEU A 344 3.21 -10.89 9.53
N GLY A 345 1.89 -10.87 9.79
CA GLY A 345 1.34 -10.68 11.12
C GLY A 345 1.81 -11.75 12.09
N LEU A 346 1.74 -13.02 11.69
CA LEU A 346 2.21 -14.16 12.48
C LEU A 346 3.71 -14.08 12.78
N VAL A 347 4.55 -13.91 11.75
CA VAL A 347 6.02 -13.89 11.90
C VAL A 347 6.46 -12.71 12.76
N LYS A 348 5.95 -11.50 12.49
CA LYS A 348 6.33 -10.31 13.25
C LYS A 348 5.84 -10.37 14.69
N THR A 349 4.60 -10.82 14.93
CA THR A 349 4.09 -11.06 16.30
C THR A 349 5.00 -12.02 17.06
N CYS A 350 5.35 -13.16 16.45
CA CYS A 350 6.23 -14.14 17.08
C CYS A 350 7.60 -13.56 17.43
N ILE A 351 8.24 -12.83 16.51
CA ILE A 351 9.55 -12.22 16.72
C ILE A 351 9.51 -11.16 17.83
N GLU A 352 8.53 -10.26 17.83
CA GLU A 352 8.42 -9.24 18.89
C GLU A 352 8.30 -9.85 20.29
N LEU A 353 7.56 -10.97 20.40
CA LEU A 353 7.42 -11.69 21.66
C LEU A 353 8.69 -12.44 22.05
N LYS A 354 9.35 -13.12 21.09
CA LYS A 354 10.61 -13.85 21.31
C LYS A 354 11.78 -12.94 21.69
N ASP A 355 11.82 -11.73 21.14
CA ASP A 355 12.86 -10.73 21.41
C ASP A 355 12.54 -9.88 22.67
N SER A 356 11.67 -10.40 23.55
CA SER A 356 11.21 -9.75 24.78
C SER A 356 11.16 -10.75 25.95
N GLN A 357 10.75 -10.28 27.14
CA GLN A 357 10.53 -11.17 28.30
C GLN A 357 9.39 -12.18 28.10
N PHE A 358 8.58 -12.04 27.04
CA PHE A 358 7.42 -12.87 26.74
C PHE A 358 7.74 -14.12 25.91
N ALA A 359 9.02 -14.37 25.60
CA ALA A 359 9.45 -15.49 24.76
C ALA A 359 8.96 -16.87 25.21
N ASN A 360 8.71 -17.05 26.51
CA ASN A 360 8.30 -18.32 27.12
C ASN A 360 6.78 -18.42 27.38
N LEU A 361 5.96 -17.48 26.89
CA LEU A 361 4.50 -17.62 26.97
C LEU A 361 4.03 -18.83 26.16
N ALA A 362 3.04 -19.56 26.70
CA ALA A 362 2.63 -20.86 26.17
C ALA A 362 2.25 -20.84 24.68
N GLY A 363 1.62 -19.76 24.20
CA GLY A 363 1.19 -19.65 22.80
C GLY A 363 2.28 -19.30 21.79
N VAL A 364 3.49 -18.91 22.23
CA VAL A 364 4.60 -18.58 21.30
C VAL A 364 5.02 -19.80 20.48
N ALA A 365 5.13 -20.96 21.12
CA ALA A 365 5.48 -22.21 20.43
C ALA A 365 4.42 -22.61 19.38
N GLU A 366 3.15 -22.30 19.61
CA GLU A 366 2.10 -22.52 18.62
C GLU A 366 2.25 -21.59 17.41
N LEU A 367 2.70 -20.36 17.62
CA LEU A 367 2.96 -19.43 16.53
C LEU A 367 4.12 -19.93 15.67
N GLU A 368 5.19 -20.42 16.29
CA GLU A 368 6.33 -21.04 15.57
C GLU A 368 5.89 -22.24 14.71
N ALA A 369 5.07 -23.13 15.27
CA ALA A 369 4.54 -24.27 14.55
C ALA A 369 3.68 -23.82 13.34
N GLU A 370 2.86 -22.79 13.52
CA GLU A 370 2.04 -22.25 12.45
C GLU A 370 2.87 -21.56 11.37
N ILE A 371 3.97 -20.87 11.71
CA ILE A 371 4.91 -20.27 10.74
C ILE A 371 5.46 -21.35 9.82
N ILE A 372 5.90 -22.47 10.39
CA ILE A 372 6.43 -23.60 9.61
C ILE A 372 5.35 -24.15 8.67
N ARG A 373 4.15 -24.41 9.21
CA ARG A 373 3.05 -25.00 8.45
C ARG A 373 2.61 -24.11 7.28
N ILE A 374 2.37 -22.82 7.54
CA ILE A 374 1.87 -21.92 6.50
C ILE A 374 2.92 -21.60 5.45
N ALA A 375 4.20 -21.56 5.82
CA ALA A 375 5.28 -21.37 4.86
C ALA A 375 5.38 -22.55 3.88
N GLN A 376 5.20 -23.79 4.35
CA GLN A 376 5.16 -24.98 3.48
C GLN A 376 4.01 -24.89 2.47
N VAL A 377 2.80 -24.56 2.95
CA VAL A 377 1.61 -24.35 2.12
C VAL A 377 1.86 -23.30 1.04
N ALA A 378 2.38 -22.13 1.41
CA ALA A 378 2.65 -21.08 0.44
C ALA A 378 3.69 -21.53 -0.61
N VAL A 379 4.71 -22.30 -0.24
CA VAL A 379 5.69 -22.84 -1.20
C VAL A 379 5.06 -23.82 -2.20
N GLU A 380 4.09 -24.63 -1.80
CA GLU A 380 3.41 -25.58 -2.69
C GLU A 380 2.69 -24.90 -3.87
N TRP A 381 2.19 -23.68 -3.65
CA TRP A 381 1.49 -22.89 -4.68
C TRP A 381 2.35 -21.85 -5.39
N ARG A 382 3.65 -21.83 -5.08
CA ARG A 382 4.59 -20.96 -5.75
C ARG A 382 4.69 -21.33 -7.22
N GLN A 383 4.51 -20.35 -8.11
CA GLN A 383 4.63 -20.60 -9.54
C GLN A 383 6.07 -21.01 -9.91
N PRO A 384 6.28 -21.73 -11.02
CA PRO A 384 7.63 -22.17 -11.43
C PRO A 384 8.64 -21.03 -11.60
N ASP A 385 8.17 -19.85 -12.03
CA ASP A 385 8.96 -18.63 -12.17
C ASP A 385 9.12 -17.84 -10.86
N GLY A 386 8.42 -18.25 -9.80
CA GLY A 386 8.70 -17.99 -8.39
C GLY A 386 7.67 -17.15 -7.64
N LEU A 387 6.87 -16.34 -8.31
CA LEU A 387 5.87 -15.48 -7.64
C LEU A 387 4.56 -16.24 -7.42
N TRP A 388 3.56 -15.58 -6.85
CA TRP A 388 2.23 -16.13 -6.65
C TRP A 388 1.19 -15.36 -7.45
N SER A 389 0.18 -16.08 -7.93
CA SER A 389 -1.01 -15.47 -8.53
C SER A 389 -1.89 -14.81 -7.46
N CYS A 390 -2.80 -13.92 -7.90
CA CYS A 390 -3.72 -13.19 -7.01
C CYS A 390 -4.52 -14.13 -6.09
N PHE A 391 -4.84 -15.32 -6.58
CA PHE A 391 -5.25 -16.45 -5.76
C PHE A 391 -4.19 -17.55 -5.91
N LEU A 392 -3.59 -17.97 -4.80
CA LEU A 392 -2.42 -18.86 -4.82
C LEU A 392 -2.73 -20.19 -5.52
N ASP A 393 -3.91 -20.71 -5.28
CA ASP A 393 -4.44 -21.97 -5.81
C ASP A 393 -5.04 -21.84 -7.22
N ASP A 394 -5.03 -20.65 -7.82
CA ASP A 394 -5.50 -20.40 -9.17
C ASP A 394 -4.53 -19.51 -9.97
N ALA A 395 -3.65 -20.20 -10.71
CA ALA A 395 -2.66 -19.57 -11.57
C ALA A 395 -3.27 -18.62 -12.62
N THR A 396 -4.51 -18.87 -13.07
CA THR A 396 -5.17 -18.11 -14.15
C THR A 396 -5.48 -16.67 -13.76
N THR A 397 -5.53 -16.38 -12.47
CA THR A 397 -5.80 -15.04 -11.94
C THR A 397 -4.63 -14.07 -12.13
N GLY A 398 -3.48 -14.56 -12.59
CA GLY A 398 -2.26 -13.77 -12.89
C GLY A 398 -1.49 -13.35 -11.65
N ILE A 399 -0.21 -13.02 -11.80
CA ILE A 399 0.69 -12.63 -10.70
C ILE A 399 0.13 -11.44 -9.91
N ASP A 400 0.20 -11.51 -8.58
CA ASP A 400 0.03 -10.36 -7.69
C ASP A 400 1.36 -10.07 -6.98
N THR A 401 1.97 -8.93 -7.32
CA THR A 401 3.25 -8.53 -6.74
C THR A 401 3.12 -8.10 -5.28
N SER A 402 1.95 -7.63 -4.83
CA SER A 402 1.75 -7.22 -3.43
C SER A 402 1.72 -8.40 -2.48
N GLY A 403 0.91 -9.42 -2.77
CA GLY A 403 0.90 -10.68 -2.03
C GLY A 403 2.25 -11.39 -2.11
N SER A 404 2.86 -11.45 -3.30
CA SER A 404 4.17 -12.08 -3.50
C SER A 404 5.30 -11.42 -2.70
N ALA A 405 5.32 -10.08 -2.66
CA ALA A 405 6.29 -9.34 -1.87
C ALA A 405 6.08 -9.57 -0.37
N GLY A 406 4.83 -9.54 0.12
CA GLY A 406 4.53 -9.74 1.54
C GLY A 406 4.87 -11.16 2.05
N ILE A 407 4.49 -12.19 1.29
CA ILE A 407 4.86 -13.59 1.61
C ILE A 407 6.38 -13.75 1.62
N SER A 408 7.07 -13.21 0.61
CA SER A 408 8.53 -13.30 0.52
C SER A 408 9.22 -12.55 1.66
N ALA A 409 8.71 -11.39 2.08
CA ALA A 409 9.21 -10.64 3.23
C ALA A 409 9.06 -11.45 4.52
N ALA A 410 7.91 -12.10 4.74
CA ALA A 410 7.70 -12.99 5.89
C ALA A 410 8.70 -14.17 5.88
N PHE A 411 8.97 -14.76 4.71
CA PHE A 411 9.96 -15.84 4.58
C PHE A 411 11.37 -15.38 4.91
N ALA A 412 11.79 -14.23 4.38
CA ALA A 412 13.12 -13.67 4.67
C ALA A 412 13.27 -13.38 6.17
N LEU A 413 12.29 -12.73 6.77
CA LEU A 413 12.29 -12.38 8.19
C LEU A 413 12.28 -13.61 9.11
N ALA A 414 11.43 -14.60 8.82
CA ALA A 414 11.38 -15.82 9.62
C ALA A 414 12.68 -16.63 9.48
N ALA A 415 13.28 -16.67 8.29
CA ALA A 415 14.55 -17.37 8.08
C ALA A 415 15.73 -16.67 8.78
N SER A 416 15.77 -15.33 8.78
CA SER A 416 16.83 -14.57 9.48
C SER A 416 16.75 -14.72 11.01
N HIS A 417 15.56 -14.99 11.57
CA HIS A 417 15.35 -15.30 12.98
C HIS A 417 15.32 -16.81 13.29
N HIS A 418 15.77 -17.66 12.36
CA HIS A 418 15.82 -19.12 12.51
C HIS A 418 14.47 -19.80 12.83
N LEU A 419 13.35 -19.14 12.53
CA LEU A 419 12.00 -19.71 12.60
C LEU A 419 11.70 -20.59 11.38
N LEU A 420 12.39 -20.34 10.27
CA LEU A 420 12.36 -21.17 9.07
C LEU A 420 13.78 -21.58 8.64
N PRO A 421 13.94 -22.73 7.97
CA PRO A 421 15.21 -23.11 7.35
C PRO A 421 15.72 -22.07 6.34
N ASN A 422 17.04 -21.97 6.18
CA ASN A 422 17.69 -21.03 5.24
C ASN A 422 17.25 -21.21 3.77
N GLY A 423 16.66 -22.36 3.39
CA GLY A 423 16.05 -22.54 2.08
C GLY A 423 14.98 -21.47 1.75
N TYR A 424 14.24 -21.00 2.75
CA TYR A 424 13.24 -19.93 2.58
C TYR A 424 13.88 -18.58 2.29
N MET A 425 15.06 -18.29 2.84
CA MET A 425 15.85 -17.10 2.49
C MET A 425 16.27 -17.15 1.01
N THR A 426 16.69 -18.32 0.50
CA THR A 426 17.00 -18.50 -0.93
C THR A 426 15.78 -18.24 -1.82
N LEU A 427 14.60 -18.75 -1.44
CA LEU A 427 13.34 -18.48 -2.16
C LEU A 427 13.02 -16.98 -2.17
N ALA A 428 13.13 -16.32 -1.01
CA ALA A 428 12.89 -14.89 -0.88
C ALA A 428 13.85 -14.06 -1.75
N ARG A 429 15.13 -14.41 -1.82
CA ARG A 429 16.12 -13.76 -2.71
C ARG A 429 15.75 -13.90 -4.19
N HIS A 430 15.32 -15.10 -4.60
CA HIS A 430 14.88 -15.32 -5.98
C HIS A 430 13.65 -14.48 -6.31
N ASN A 431 12.66 -14.46 -5.41
CA ASN A 431 11.44 -13.69 -5.59
C ASN A 431 11.70 -12.18 -5.61
N PHE A 432 12.63 -11.68 -4.80
CA PHE A 432 13.05 -10.29 -4.83
C PHE A 432 13.58 -9.86 -6.20
N LEU A 433 14.41 -10.69 -6.85
CA LEU A 433 14.91 -10.40 -8.20
C LEU A 433 13.77 -10.34 -9.22
N LYS A 434 12.78 -11.23 -9.10
CA LYS A 434 11.59 -11.24 -9.95
C LYS A 434 10.68 -10.04 -9.69
N LEU A 435 10.45 -9.66 -8.43
CA LEU A 435 9.66 -8.48 -8.08
C LEU A 435 10.34 -7.19 -8.55
N SER A 436 11.67 -7.13 -8.52
CA SER A 436 12.41 -5.94 -8.95
C SER A 436 12.25 -5.62 -10.45
N SER A 437 11.85 -6.60 -11.30
CA SER A 437 11.51 -6.32 -12.69
C SER A 437 10.14 -5.65 -12.87
N TYR A 438 9.30 -5.62 -11.83
CA TYR A 438 8.00 -4.93 -11.83
C TYR A 438 8.09 -3.48 -11.33
N LEU A 439 9.27 -3.01 -10.94
CA LEU A 439 9.48 -1.61 -10.59
C LEU A 439 9.39 -0.75 -11.85
N THR A 440 8.67 0.36 -11.76
CA THR A 440 8.70 1.42 -12.77
C THR A 440 10.07 2.12 -12.79
N PRO A 441 10.36 2.95 -13.80
CA PRO A 441 11.61 3.72 -13.82
C PRO A 441 11.82 4.56 -12.55
N ASP A 442 10.76 5.11 -11.97
CA ASP A 442 10.81 5.84 -10.70
C ASP A 442 10.65 4.96 -9.45
N GLY A 443 10.65 3.64 -9.61
CA GLY A 443 10.72 2.70 -8.48
C GLY A 443 9.39 2.37 -7.80
N ILE A 444 8.24 2.73 -8.37
CA ILE A 444 6.93 2.27 -7.88
C ILE A 444 6.71 0.82 -8.31
N LEU A 445 6.17 -0.01 -7.41
CA LEU A 445 5.85 -1.40 -7.74
C LEU A 445 4.54 -1.49 -8.56
N THR A 446 4.63 -2.09 -9.75
CA THR A 446 3.45 -2.43 -10.58
C THR A 446 3.03 -3.89 -10.35
N GLY A 447 1.96 -4.34 -11.02
CA GLY A 447 1.49 -5.72 -10.92
C GLY A 447 0.77 -6.04 -9.62
N VAL A 448 0.36 -5.00 -8.87
CA VAL A 448 -0.33 -5.13 -7.59
C VAL A 448 -1.82 -5.36 -7.83
N ALA A 449 -2.43 -6.34 -7.16
CA ALA A 449 -3.88 -6.53 -7.19
C ALA A 449 -4.60 -5.31 -6.59
N GLN A 450 -5.65 -4.82 -7.25
CA GLN A 450 -6.38 -3.64 -6.78
C GLN A 450 -7.03 -3.88 -5.40
N HIS A 451 -7.38 -2.81 -4.69
CA HIS A 451 -8.25 -2.87 -3.51
C HIS A 451 -9.50 -3.73 -3.77
N ASN A 452 -9.93 -4.53 -2.78
CA ASN A 452 -10.96 -5.56 -2.98
C ASN A 452 -12.41 -5.03 -2.87
N ALA A 453 -12.62 -3.72 -2.81
CA ALA A 453 -13.97 -3.13 -2.86
C ALA A 453 -14.79 -3.55 -4.08
N GLY A 454 -14.12 -3.87 -5.20
CA GLY A 454 -14.78 -4.42 -6.39
C GLY A 454 -15.09 -5.92 -6.34
N GLY A 455 -14.91 -6.56 -5.19
CA GLY A 455 -15.28 -7.96 -4.97
C GLY A 455 -14.39 -8.98 -5.68
N MET A 456 -14.87 -10.22 -5.73
CA MET A 456 -14.14 -11.38 -6.28
C MET A 456 -13.86 -11.23 -7.78
N GLU A 457 -14.82 -10.72 -8.55
CA GLU A 457 -14.68 -10.57 -10.00
C GLU A 457 -13.50 -9.66 -10.36
N LEU A 458 -13.36 -8.51 -9.69
CA LEU A 458 -12.22 -7.62 -9.89
C LEU A 458 -10.90 -8.34 -9.59
N GLN A 459 -10.83 -9.06 -8.47
CA GLN A 459 -9.58 -9.73 -8.05
C GLN A 459 -9.20 -10.88 -9.00
N GLN A 460 -10.18 -11.57 -9.59
CA GLN A 460 -9.97 -12.66 -10.55
C GLN A 460 -9.67 -12.17 -11.97
N SER A 461 -10.08 -10.94 -12.32
CA SER A 461 -9.99 -10.40 -13.68
C SER A 461 -8.58 -10.20 -14.26
N GLY A 462 -7.54 -10.27 -13.42
CA GLY A 462 -6.17 -9.92 -13.82
C GLY A 462 -5.87 -8.41 -13.84
N TYR A 463 -6.81 -7.54 -13.44
CA TYR A 463 -6.55 -6.10 -13.33
C TYR A 463 -5.48 -5.80 -12.26
N ARG A 464 -4.46 -5.01 -12.64
CA ARG A 464 -3.31 -4.65 -11.80
C ARG A 464 -3.01 -3.17 -11.86
N VAL A 465 -2.46 -2.68 -10.77
CA VAL A 465 -2.21 -1.25 -10.53
C VAL A 465 -0.78 -1.01 -10.05
N LEU A 466 -0.41 0.27 -10.03
CA LEU A 466 0.71 0.78 -9.27
C LEU A 466 0.27 0.95 -7.82
N SER A 467 1.12 0.58 -6.86
CA SER A 467 0.79 0.80 -5.44
C SER A 467 2.03 0.88 -4.56
N GLN A 468 2.08 1.95 -3.78
CA GLN A 468 3.11 2.19 -2.78
C GLN A 468 3.00 1.21 -1.60
N MET A 469 1.80 0.71 -1.27
CA MET A 469 1.63 -0.34 -0.27
C MET A 469 2.39 -1.62 -0.65
N GLY A 470 2.30 -2.04 -1.93
CA GLY A 470 3.08 -3.17 -2.43
C GLY A 470 4.59 -2.90 -2.39
N LEU A 471 5.00 -1.65 -2.66
CA LEU A 471 6.39 -1.21 -2.53
C LEU A 471 6.87 -1.27 -1.07
N GLY A 472 5.99 -1.01 -0.10
CA GLY A 472 6.26 -1.21 1.34
C GLY A 472 6.68 -2.65 1.65
N HIS A 473 5.99 -3.67 1.14
CA HIS A 473 6.43 -5.07 1.30
C HIS A 473 7.73 -5.36 0.60
N TRP A 474 7.91 -4.81 -0.61
CA TRP A 474 9.15 -4.96 -1.35
C TRP A 474 10.33 -4.39 -0.55
N ALA A 475 10.15 -3.25 0.13
CA ALA A 475 11.17 -2.63 0.98
C ALA A 475 11.46 -3.46 2.23
N GLN A 476 10.44 -4.05 2.86
CA GLN A 476 10.62 -5.02 3.95
C GLN A 476 11.45 -6.22 3.47
N LEU A 477 11.09 -6.81 2.32
CA LEU A 477 11.85 -7.90 1.72
C LEU A 477 13.29 -7.48 1.45
N TYR A 478 13.52 -6.34 0.79
CA TYR A 478 14.85 -5.79 0.55
C TYR A 478 15.67 -5.71 1.84
N ALA A 479 15.05 -5.19 2.91
CA ALA A 479 15.69 -5.05 4.20
C ALA A 479 16.12 -6.40 4.78
N TYR A 480 15.20 -7.37 4.80
CA TYR A 480 15.43 -8.68 5.43
C TYR A 480 16.38 -9.59 4.65
N LEU A 481 16.60 -9.34 3.36
CA LEU A 481 17.55 -10.12 2.55
C LEU A 481 19.03 -9.78 2.83
N ARG A 482 19.29 -8.63 3.45
CA ARG A 482 20.62 -8.11 3.76
C ARG A 482 21.12 -8.48 5.15
N TYR A 483 20.30 -9.20 5.93
CA TYR A 483 20.65 -9.83 7.21
C TYR A 483 21.23 -11.24 7.04
#